data_AF-D7GWP3-F1
#
_entry.id   AF-D7GWP3-F1
#
_cell.length_a   1.000
_cell.length_b   1.000
_cell.length_c   1.000
_cell.angle_alpha   90.00
_cell.angle_beta   90.00
_cell.angle_gamma   90.00
#
_symmetry.space_group_name_H-M   'P 1'
#
loop_
_entity.id
_entity.type
_entity.pdbx_description
1 polymer ?
#
loop_
_entity_poly.entity_id
_entity_poly.type
_entity_poly.pdbx_seq_one_letter_code
_entity_poly.pdbx_strand_id
1 'polypeptide(L)'
;MKGFYYPHRNAKNPINNADIIYTPDVTVFKTDTGRPKLMNEAEWYDGDVITCAAPNLRERPSNRFNQGNGDRAVKVSDRELLEIHKKRLTRILDVAVLNGDEAVILGAFGCGAFQNKPEVVARAAKEVIADYLYAFKTIEFAVYCPPRDDTNFKVFEWVMGA
;
A
#
# COMPACT_ATOMS: atom_id res chain seq x y z
N MET A 1 -5.37 15.14 -9.48
CA MET A 1 -4.38 15.53 -8.44
C MET A 1 -4.95 16.39 -7.30
N LYS A 2 -5.62 17.53 -7.54
CA LYS A 2 -6.16 18.37 -6.44
C LYS A 2 -7.12 17.61 -5.50
N GLY A 3 -7.98 16.75 -6.05
CA GLY A 3 -8.97 15.99 -5.28
C GLY A 3 -8.43 14.93 -4.31
N PHE A 4 -7.16 14.51 -4.46
CA PHE A 4 -6.53 13.59 -3.51
C PHE A 4 -5.59 14.35 -2.58
N TYR A 5 -4.60 15.08 -3.12
CA TYR A 5 -3.54 15.66 -2.29
C TYR A 5 -4.00 16.85 -1.43
N TYR A 6 -4.91 17.71 -1.93
CA TYR A 6 -5.30 18.91 -1.17
C TYR A 6 -6.17 18.57 0.04
N PRO A 7 -7.19 17.68 -0.07
CA PRO A 7 -7.93 17.22 1.10
C PRO A 7 -7.02 16.64 2.19
N HIS A 8 -6.05 15.81 1.81
CA HIS A 8 -5.09 15.24 2.77
C HIS A 8 -4.23 16.32 3.45
N ARG A 9 -3.68 17.28 2.69
CA ARG A 9 -2.88 18.39 3.25
C ARG A 9 -3.71 19.33 4.12
N ASN A 10 -4.96 19.60 3.73
CA ASN A 10 -5.84 20.50 4.47
C ASN A 10 -6.33 19.86 5.78
N ALA A 11 -6.61 18.56 5.76
CA ALA A 11 -7.04 17.82 6.95
C ALA A 11 -5.93 17.72 8.01
N LYS A 12 -4.65 17.74 7.61
CA LYS A 12 -3.48 17.61 8.51
C LYS A 12 -3.62 16.42 9.48
N ASN A 13 -4.25 15.34 9.01
CA ASN A 13 -4.52 14.16 9.81
C ASN A 13 -3.59 13.01 9.36
N PRO A 14 -2.65 12.56 10.21
CA PRO A 14 -1.73 11.47 9.88
C PRO A 14 -2.44 10.15 9.53
N ILE A 15 -3.68 9.96 10.00
CA ILE A 15 -4.46 8.77 9.65
C ILE A 15 -4.74 8.71 8.15
N ASN A 16 -4.77 9.85 7.45
CA ASN A 16 -5.22 9.98 6.06
C ASN A 16 -6.67 9.46 5.88
N ASN A 17 -7.16 9.37 4.65
CA ASN A 17 -8.47 8.75 4.37
C ASN A 17 -8.30 7.56 3.41
N ALA A 18 -9.41 7.04 2.88
CA ALA A 18 -9.41 5.90 1.96
C ALA A 18 -9.71 6.33 0.52
N ASP A 19 -9.33 7.56 0.15
CA ASP A 19 -9.40 7.99 -1.25
C ASP A 19 -8.38 7.20 -2.07
N ILE A 20 -8.70 7.01 -3.35
CA ILE A 20 -7.92 6.21 -4.30
C ILE A 20 -7.66 7.04 -5.55
N ILE A 21 -6.47 6.89 -6.14
CA ILE A 21 -6.22 7.26 -7.54
C ILE A 21 -5.92 5.96 -8.29
N TYR A 22 -6.67 5.68 -9.35
CA TYR A 22 -6.34 4.65 -10.33
C TYR A 22 -5.65 5.33 -11.51
N THR A 23 -4.48 4.84 -11.90
CA THR A 23 -3.68 5.37 -13.01
C THR A 23 -3.39 4.23 -13.98
N PRO A 24 -4.12 4.15 -15.11
CA PRO A 24 -3.89 3.09 -16.07
C PRO A 24 -2.61 3.33 -16.89
N ASP A 25 -2.13 2.26 -17.54
CA ASP A 25 -1.09 2.29 -18.57
C ASP A 25 0.22 2.98 -18.12
N VAL A 26 0.68 2.72 -16.89
CA VAL A 26 1.93 3.30 -16.38
C VAL A 26 3.12 2.49 -16.89
N THR A 27 3.96 3.12 -17.70
CA THR A 27 5.18 2.49 -18.23
C THR A 27 6.27 2.33 -17.18
N VAL A 28 6.72 1.09 -17.00
CA VAL A 28 7.91 0.72 -16.23
C VAL A 28 9.09 0.54 -17.18
N PHE A 29 10.08 1.43 -17.04
CA PHE A 29 11.21 1.52 -17.97
C PHE A 29 12.59 1.42 -17.29
N LYS A 30 12.63 1.17 -15.98
CA LYS A 30 13.89 1.02 -15.22
C LYS A 30 13.99 -0.30 -14.50
N THR A 31 15.22 -0.80 -14.36
CA THR A 31 15.55 -2.02 -13.60
C THR A 31 15.23 -1.86 -12.12
N ASP A 32 14.76 -2.93 -11.48
CA ASP A 32 14.59 -3.01 -10.02
C ASP A 32 15.91 -3.40 -9.33
N THR A 33 16.81 -2.41 -9.18
CA THR A 33 18.08 -2.59 -8.45
C THR A 33 18.35 -1.38 -7.56
N GLY A 34 19.30 -1.49 -6.63
CA GLY A 34 19.69 -0.37 -5.75
C GLY A 34 20.20 0.88 -6.49
N ARG A 35 20.47 0.78 -7.80
CA ARG A 35 20.75 1.92 -8.70
C ARG A 35 20.01 1.70 -10.03
N PRO A 36 18.71 2.06 -10.11
CA PRO A 36 17.90 1.78 -11.29
C PRO A 36 18.49 2.37 -12.57
N LYS A 37 18.65 1.54 -13.60
CA LYS A 37 19.08 1.94 -14.95
C LYS A 37 17.92 1.84 -15.92
N LEU A 38 17.96 2.63 -17.00
CA LEU A 38 17.04 2.49 -18.13
C LEU A 38 17.19 1.08 -18.72
N MET A 39 16.09 0.36 -18.88
CA MET A 39 16.04 -0.93 -19.57
C MET A 39 16.04 -0.73 -21.09
N ASN A 40 16.31 -1.77 -21.87
CA ASN A 40 16.07 -1.68 -23.31
C ASN A 40 14.57 -1.45 -23.55
N GLU A 41 14.21 -0.68 -24.57
CA GLU A 41 12.80 -0.34 -24.86
C GLU A 41 11.93 -1.58 -25.08
N ALA A 42 12.50 -2.64 -25.64
CA ALA A 42 11.83 -3.95 -25.80
C ALA A 42 11.53 -4.68 -24.47
N GLU A 43 12.09 -4.23 -23.34
CA GLU A 43 11.85 -4.77 -22.00
C GLU A 43 10.90 -3.88 -21.18
N TRP A 44 10.45 -2.76 -21.74
CA TRP A 44 9.45 -1.91 -21.07
C TRP A 44 8.10 -2.63 -21.07
N TYR A 45 7.34 -2.39 -20.01
CA TYR A 45 5.99 -2.91 -19.88
C TYR A 45 5.12 -1.88 -19.19
N ASP A 46 3.84 -1.92 -19.50
CA ASP A 46 2.84 -1.09 -18.84
C ASP A 46 2.13 -1.88 -17.75
N GLY A 47 1.66 -1.17 -16.74
CA GLY A 47 0.80 -1.73 -15.70
C GLY A 47 -0.04 -0.65 -15.04
N ASP A 48 -1.17 -1.05 -14.49
CA ASP A 48 -2.06 -0.13 -13.81
C ASP A 48 -1.64 0.09 -12.35
N VAL A 49 -1.70 1.33 -11.89
CA VAL A 49 -1.22 1.71 -10.55
C VAL A 49 -2.35 2.29 -9.71
N ILE A 50 -2.61 1.63 -8.57
CA ILE A 50 -3.51 2.12 -7.53
C ILE A 50 -2.72 2.85 -6.44
N THR A 51 -3.02 4.12 -6.23
CA THR A 51 -2.44 4.94 -5.16
C THR A 51 -3.44 5.12 -4.02
N CYS A 52 -3.06 4.65 -2.83
CA CYS A 52 -3.76 4.86 -1.56
C CYS A 52 -2.74 5.23 -0.47
N ALA A 53 -3.09 6.13 0.46
CA ALA A 53 -2.21 6.46 1.59
C ALA A 53 -2.51 5.55 2.79
N ALA A 54 -1.51 4.82 3.30
CA ALA A 54 -1.59 4.14 4.59
C ALA A 54 -1.63 5.17 5.76
N PRO A 55 -2.05 4.79 6.97
CA PRO A 55 -1.94 5.68 8.12
C PRO A 55 -0.47 5.90 8.47
N ASN A 56 -0.09 7.14 8.79
CA ASN A 56 1.26 7.49 9.22
C ASN A 56 1.33 7.48 10.75
N LEU A 57 1.92 6.43 11.32
CA LEU A 57 1.98 6.19 12.78
C LEU A 57 3.30 6.65 13.41
N ARG A 58 4.13 7.40 12.67
CA ARG A 58 5.37 7.96 13.20
C ARG A 58 5.09 8.87 14.39
N GLU A 59 6.02 8.90 15.34
CA GLU A 59 6.00 9.88 16.44
C GLU A 59 6.02 11.33 15.93
N ARG A 60 6.70 11.56 14.80
CA ARG A 60 6.71 12.84 14.06
C ARG A 60 6.22 12.59 12.63
N PRO A 61 4.90 12.75 12.39
CA PRO A 61 4.31 12.48 11.07
C PRO A 61 4.82 13.43 9.99
N SER A 62 4.83 14.73 10.27
CA SER A 62 5.38 15.73 9.36
C SER A 62 6.92 15.75 9.37
N ASN A 63 7.52 15.74 8.18
CA ASN A 63 8.97 15.81 8.00
C ASN A 63 9.32 16.43 6.62
N ARG A 64 10.62 16.52 6.29
CA ARG A 64 11.08 17.14 5.02
C ARG A 64 10.49 16.49 3.75
N PHE A 65 10.12 15.22 3.81
CA PHE A 65 9.54 14.44 2.70
C PHE A 65 8.02 14.32 2.75
N ASN A 66 7.40 14.58 3.91
CA ASN A 66 5.96 14.48 4.12
C ASN A 66 5.46 15.72 4.88
N GLN A 67 5.44 16.88 4.21
CA GLN A 67 5.02 18.13 4.84
C GLN A 67 3.49 18.20 4.95
N GLY A 68 2.98 18.66 6.09
CA GLY A 68 1.56 18.92 6.29
C GLY A 68 0.71 17.67 6.56
N ASN A 69 1.33 16.57 6.99
CA ASN A 69 0.62 15.35 7.41
C ASN A 69 0.24 15.37 8.91
N GLY A 70 0.18 16.55 9.52
CA GLY A 70 -0.06 16.74 10.96
C GLY A 70 1.23 16.83 11.78
N ASP A 71 1.17 17.57 12.89
CA ASP A 71 2.35 17.87 13.72
C ASP A 71 2.44 17.00 14.99
N ARG A 72 1.49 16.08 15.18
CA ARG A 72 1.41 15.23 16.38
C ARG A 72 1.21 13.77 15.99
N ALA A 73 1.88 12.88 16.72
CA ALA A 73 1.64 11.45 16.65
C ALA A 73 0.17 11.12 16.90
N VAL A 74 -0.33 10.11 16.21
CA VAL A 74 -1.65 9.52 16.45
C VAL A 74 -1.45 8.15 17.10
N LYS A 75 -2.27 7.86 18.11
CA LYS A 75 -2.33 6.52 18.72
C LYS A 75 -3.58 5.84 18.17
N VAL A 76 -3.38 4.67 17.58
CA VAL A 76 -4.44 3.85 17.02
C VAL A 76 -4.27 2.46 17.63
N SER A 77 -5.35 1.91 18.18
CA SER A 77 -5.33 0.53 18.66
C SER A 77 -5.21 -0.45 17.50
N ASP A 78 -4.70 -1.66 17.76
CA ASP A 78 -4.58 -2.69 16.71
C ASP A 78 -5.93 -3.06 16.09
N ARG A 79 -7.03 -2.92 16.85
CA ARG A 79 -8.40 -3.11 16.34
C ARG A 79 -8.82 -2.00 15.39
N GLU A 80 -8.61 -0.74 15.74
CA GLU A 80 -8.93 0.38 14.84
C GLU A 80 -8.05 0.36 13.59
N LEU A 81 -6.77 0.00 13.76
CA LEU A 81 -5.82 -0.10 12.66
C LEU A 81 -6.21 -1.22 11.68
N LEU A 82 -6.69 -2.36 12.21
CA LEU A 82 -7.26 -3.44 11.40
C LEU A 82 -8.39 -2.92 10.52
N GLU A 83 -9.40 -2.26 11.10
CA GLU A 83 -10.56 -1.75 10.35
C GLU A 83 -10.19 -0.68 9.32
N ILE A 84 -9.20 0.17 9.63
CA ILE A 84 -8.68 1.17 8.69
C ILE A 84 -8.05 0.48 7.47
N HIS A 85 -7.23 -0.56 7.70
CA HIS A 85 -6.59 -1.31 6.60
C HIS A 85 -7.60 -2.13 5.81
N LYS A 86 -8.58 -2.77 6.48
CA LYS A 86 -9.67 -3.47 5.79
C LYS A 86 -10.42 -2.53 4.84
N LYS A 87 -10.89 -1.39 5.34
CA LYS A 87 -11.59 -0.38 4.54
C LYS A 87 -10.79 0.07 3.31
N ARG A 88 -9.48 0.28 3.47
CA ARG A 88 -8.61 0.71 2.36
C ARG A 88 -8.39 -0.40 1.35
N LEU A 89 -8.10 -1.60 1.82
CA LEU A 89 -7.85 -2.73 0.95
C LEU A 89 -9.11 -3.12 0.17
N THR A 90 -10.29 -3.13 0.81
CA THR A 90 -11.58 -3.29 0.11
C THR A 90 -11.70 -2.28 -1.03
N ARG A 91 -11.44 -0.98 -0.78
CA ARG A 91 -11.48 0.04 -1.85
C ARG A 91 -10.43 -0.17 -2.94
N ILE A 92 -9.22 -0.60 -2.60
CA ILE A 92 -8.17 -0.94 -3.57
C ILE A 92 -8.66 -2.05 -4.49
N LEU A 93 -9.18 -3.14 -3.91
CA LEU A 93 -9.66 -4.29 -4.67
C LEU A 93 -10.93 -3.97 -5.46
N ASP A 94 -11.86 -3.22 -4.90
CA ASP A 94 -13.06 -2.74 -5.61
C ASP A 94 -12.68 -1.96 -6.87
N VAL A 95 -11.72 -1.02 -6.75
CA VAL A 95 -11.27 -0.23 -7.88
C VAL A 95 -10.58 -1.12 -8.92
N ALA A 96 -9.78 -2.09 -8.52
CA ALA A 96 -9.14 -3.02 -9.45
C ALA A 96 -10.18 -3.86 -10.22
N VAL A 97 -11.17 -4.43 -9.50
CA VAL A 97 -12.29 -5.18 -10.11
C VAL A 97 -13.09 -4.30 -11.08
N LEU A 98 -13.41 -3.07 -10.70
CA LEU A 98 -14.18 -2.14 -11.53
C LEU A 98 -13.46 -1.75 -12.84
N ASN A 99 -12.13 -1.79 -12.86
CA ASN A 99 -11.35 -1.52 -14.07
C ASN A 99 -11.02 -2.79 -14.86
N GLY A 100 -11.46 -3.97 -14.39
CA GLY A 100 -11.24 -5.24 -15.08
C GLY A 100 -9.83 -5.82 -14.90
N ASP A 101 -9.10 -5.37 -13.87
CA ASP A 101 -7.77 -5.90 -13.56
C ASP A 101 -7.88 -7.38 -13.18
N GLU A 102 -7.20 -8.27 -13.91
CA GLU A 102 -7.27 -9.70 -13.66
C GLU A 102 -6.27 -10.19 -12.60
N ALA A 103 -5.22 -9.41 -12.33
CA ALA A 103 -4.20 -9.71 -11.35
C ALA A 103 -3.89 -8.48 -10.50
N VAL A 104 -3.68 -8.68 -9.21
CA VAL A 104 -3.30 -7.60 -8.28
C VAL A 104 -2.03 -7.96 -7.52
N ILE A 105 -1.09 -7.02 -7.47
CA ILE A 105 0.16 -7.14 -6.70
C ILE A 105 0.07 -6.21 -5.49
N LEU A 106 0.01 -6.82 -4.31
CA LEU A 106 -0.07 -6.17 -3.00
C LEU A 106 1.27 -6.29 -2.26
N GLY A 107 1.32 -5.81 -1.02
CA GLY A 107 2.51 -5.94 -0.18
C GLY A 107 2.30 -5.43 1.23
N ALA A 108 3.40 -5.18 1.94
CA ALA A 108 3.42 -4.69 3.33
C ALA A 108 3.03 -3.21 3.45
N PHE A 109 1.78 -2.89 3.09
CA PHE A 109 1.26 -1.54 2.94
C PHE A 109 1.39 -0.70 4.21
N GLY A 110 2.26 0.31 4.17
CA GLY A 110 2.53 1.20 5.31
C GLY A 110 3.44 0.64 6.41
N CYS A 111 3.98 -0.57 6.26
CA CYS A 111 4.81 -1.23 7.28
C CYS A 111 6.28 -0.76 7.31
N GLY A 112 6.66 0.12 6.39
CA GLY A 112 7.98 0.77 6.38
C GLY A 112 7.97 2.12 7.08
N ALA A 113 8.21 3.18 6.31
CA ALA A 113 8.36 4.55 6.83
C ALA A 113 7.18 5.07 7.67
N PHE A 114 5.97 4.52 7.48
CA PHE A 114 4.74 4.89 8.18
C PHE A 114 4.47 4.05 9.43
N GLN A 115 5.33 3.07 9.75
CA GLN A 115 5.34 2.34 11.03
C GLN A 115 4.04 1.60 11.36
N ASN A 116 3.32 1.10 10.35
CA ASN A 116 2.21 0.18 10.58
C ASN A 116 2.75 -1.18 11.03
N LYS A 117 2.08 -1.83 11.98
CA LYS A 117 2.44 -3.18 12.44
C LYS A 117 2.13 -4.20 11.33
N PRO A 118 3.12 -4.95 10.81
CA PRO A 118 2.89 -5.89 9.72
C PRO A 118 1.86 -6.98 10.07
N GLU A 119 1.76 -7.38 11.33
CA GLU A 119 0.80 -8.39 11.79
C GLU A 119 -0.65 -7.92 11.60
N VAL A 120 -0.91 -6.63 11.86
CA VAL A 120 -2.24 -6.04 11.69
C VAL A 120 -2.57 -5.87 10.21
N VAL A 121 -1.61 -5.44 9.40
CA VAL A 121 -1.80 -5.25 7.95
C VAL A 121 -1.99 -6.59 7.25
N ALA A 122 -1.17 -7.60 7.56
CA ALA A 122 -1.29 -8.94 6.99
C ALA A 122 -2.62 -9.60 7.40
N ARG A 123 -3.06 -9.44 8.66
CA ARG A 123 -4.37 -9.94 9.10
C ARG A 123 -5.53 -9.24 8.36
N ALA A 124 -5.48 -7.90 8.24
CA ALA A 124 -6.46 -7.15 7.45
C ALA A 124 -6.53 -7.68 6.02
N ALA A 125 -5.37 -7.93 5.42
CA ALA A 125 -5.27 -8.44 4.07
C ALA A 125 -5.87 -9.84 3.93
N LYS A 126 -5.52 -10.77 4.82
CA LYS A 126 -6.08 -12.13 4.84
C LYS A 126 -7.61 -12.13 4.96
N GLU A 127 -8.16 -11.28 5.83
CA GLU A 127 -9.62 -11.18 6.01
C GLU A 127 -10.31 -10.64 4.76
N VAL A 128 -9.78 -9.59 4.15
CA VAL A 128 -10.42 -8.96 2.98
C VAL A 128 -10.29 -9.82 1.74
N ILE A 129 -9.11 -10.40 1.43
CA ILE A 129 -8.92 -11.15 0.19
C ILE A 129 -9.84 -12.38 0.09
N ALA A 130 -10.33 -12.90 1.22
CA ALA A 130 -11.30 -13.99 1.26
C ALA A 130 -12.57 -13.65 0.45
N ASP A 131 -13.00 -12.39 0.45
CA ASP A 131 -14.16 -11.91 -0.31
C ASP A 131 -13.87 -11.70 -1.81
N TYR A 132 -12.59 -11.72 -2.22
CA TYR A 132 -12.13 -11.42 -3.58
C TYR A 132 -11.41 -12.60 -4.27
N LEU A 133 -11.34 -13.78 -3.64
CA LEU A 133 -10.61 -14.95 -4.17
C LEU A 133 -11.00 -15.33 -5.60
N TYR A 134 -12.24 -15.05 -6.00
CA TYR A 134 -12.77 -15.36 -7.33
C TYR A 134 -12.92 -14.13 -8.22
N ALA A 135 -12.56 -12.95 -7.73
CA ALA A 135 -12.62 -11.71 -8.49
C ALA A 135 -11.36 -11.49 -9.35
N PHE A 136 -10.24 -12.10 -8.97
CA PHE A 136 -8.96 -12.02 -9.67
C PHE A 136 -8.50 -13.42 -10.11
N LYS A 137 -7.77 -13.50 -11.21
CA LYS A 137 -7.00 -14.69 -11.58
C LYS A 137 -5.83 -14.92 -10.63
N THR A 138 -5.22 -13.83 -10.17
CA THR A 138 -4.04 -13.88 -9.28
C THR A 138 -4.07 -12.73 -8.26
N ILE A 139 -3.83 -13.06 -6.99
CA ILE A 139 -3.53 -12.10 -5.93
C ILE A 139 -2.13 -12.42 -5.41
N GLU A 140 -1.19 -11.51 -5.61
CA GLU A 140 0.22 -11.69 -5.23
C GLU A 140 0.58 -10.72 -4.10
N PHE A 141 1.44 -11.16 -3.16
CA PHE A 141 1.99 -10.30 -2.11
C PHE A 141 3.51 -10.17 -2.29
N ALA A 142 3.94 -9.16 -3.06
CA ALA A 142 5.35 -8.87 -3.29
C ALA A 142 5.96 -8.09 -2.10
N VAL A 143 6.39 -8.81 -1.06
CA VAL A 143 6.92 -8.23 0.18
C VAL A 143 8.45 -8.16 0.15
N TYR A 144 8.99 -7.11 -0.49
CA TYR A 144 10.42 -6.84 -0.45
C TYR A 144 10.91 -6.53 0.97
N CYS A 145 12.05 -7.12 1.33
CA CYS A 145 12.73 -6.91 2.59
C CYS A 145 14.22 -6.59 2.34
N PRO A 146 14.81 -5.61 3.05
CA PRO A 146 16.25 -5.38 2.95
C PRO A 146 17.03 -6.57 3.54
N PRO A 147 18.30 -6.79 3.16
CA PRO A 147 19.06 -7.99 3.52
C PRO A 147 19.25 -8.28 5.01
N ARG A 148 18.96 -7.32 5.89
CA ARG A 148 19.15 -7.42 7.35
C ARG A 148 17.84 -7.38 8.14
N ASP A 149 16.70 -7.29 7.46
CA ASP A 149 15.39 -7.24 8.11
C ASP A 149 14.35 -7.88 7.18
N ASP A 150 14.03 -9.14 7.47
CA ASP A 150 13.02 -9.93 6.77
C ASP A 150 11.69 -10.00 7.53
N THR A 151 11.50 -9.13 8.53
CA THR A 151 10.35 -9.17 9.45
C THR A 151 9.02 -9.10 8.71
N ASN A 152 8.88 -8.15 7.77
CA ASN A 152 7.65 -7.99 7.00
C ASN A 152 7.34 -9.24 6.19
N PHE A 153 8.33 -9.81 5.51
CA PHE A 153 8.16 -11.01 4.70
C PHE A 153 7.70 -12.19 5.59
N LYS A 154 8.43 -12.48 6.68
CA LYS A 154 8.09 -13.57 7.60
C LYS A 154 6.69 -13.45 8.19
N VAL A 155 6.28 -12.23 8.55
CA VAL A 155 4.94 -12.00 9.09
C VAL A 155 3.87 -12.24 8.02
N PHE A 156 4.07 -11.74 6.80
CA PHE A 156 3.12 -11.97 5.71
C PHE A 156 3.06 -13.45 5.32
N GLU A 157 4.19 -14.13 5.20
CA GLU A 157 4.29 -15.57 4.95
C GLU A 157 3.51 -16.37 6.01
N TRP A 158 3.80 -16.12 7.29
CA TRP A 158 3.13 -16.81 8.40
C TRP A 158 1.62 -16.55 8.45
N VAL A 159 1.18 -15.30 8.26
CA VAL A 159 -0.26 -14.97 8.31
C VAL A 159 -0.98 -15.55 7.10
N MET A 160 -0.44 -15.42 5.90
CA MET A 160 -1.09 -15.87 4.67
C MET A 160 -1.10 -17.39 4.52
N GLY A 161 -0.22 -18.10 5.22
CA GLY A 161 -0.17 -19.56 5.23
C GLY A 161 0.45 -20.14 3.96
N ALA A 162 1.51 -19.48 3.46
CA ALA A 162 2.36 -20.02 2.41
C ALA A 162 3.27 -21.15 2.95
#